data_AF-A0AAE8L7B4-F1
#
_entry.id   AF-A0AAE8L7B4-F1
#
_cell.length_a   1.000
_cell.length_b   1.000
_cell.length_c   1.000
_cell.angle_alpha   90.00
_cell.angle_beta   90.00
_cell.angle_gamma   90.00
#
_symmetry.space_group_name_H-M   'P 1'
#
loop_
_entity.id
_entity.type
_entity.pdbx_description
1 polymer ?
#
loop_
_entity_poly.entity_id
_entity_poly.type
_entity_poly.pdbx_seq_one_letter_code
_entity_poly.pdbx_strand_id
1 'polypeptide(L)'
;MGGEEVDTGADADPVWSALHAEREAVERALTLAQARQKFSTDPELAAAARREEAELLVNLDRVLTLIRAAEYRRRPGARRW
;
A
#
# COMPACT_ATOMS: atom_id res chain seq x y z
N MET A 1 -40.47 -0.52 -7.83
CA MET A 1 -39.51 -0.93 -6.78
C MET A 1 -38.54 -1.90 -7.42
N GLY A 2 -37.61 -1.38 -8.23
CA GLY A 2 -36.52 -2.18 -8.78
C GLY A 2 -35.49 -2.33 -7.69
N GLY A 3 -35.37 -3.54 -7.14
CA GLY A 3 -34.21 -3.91 -6.34
C GLY A 3 -33.03 -3.89 -7.30
N GLU A 4 -32.31 -2.77 -7.33
CA GLU A 4 -31.04 -2.67 -8.01
C GLU A 4 -30.12 -3.64 -7.30
N GLU A 5 -29.80 -4.71 -8.02
CA GLU A 5 -28.92 -5.79 -7.63
C GLU A 5 -27.71 -5.17 -6.94
N VAL A 6 -27.55 -5.44 -5.65
CA VAL A 6 -26.27 -5.23 -5.00
C VAL A 6 -25.32 -6.13 -5.77
N ASP A 7 -24.53 -5.53 -6.64
CA ASP A 7 -23.45 -6.16 -7.38
C ASP A 7 -22.42 -6.67 -6.38
N THR A 8 -22.75 -7.79 -5.74
CA THR A 8 -21.81 -8.62 -4.98
C THR A 8 -20.90 -9.39 -5.93
N GLY A 9 -20.99 -9.16 -7.25
CA GLY A 9 -20.10 -9.67 -8.28
C GLY A 9 -18.81 -8.85 -8.46
N ALA A 10 -18.60 -7.77 -7.69
CA ALA A 10 -17.28 -7.20 -7.43
C ALA A 10 -16.40 -8.10 -6.53
N ASP A 11 -16.58 -9.43 -6.64
CA ASP A 11 -15.75 -10.46 -6.07
C ASP A 11 -14.29 -10.20 -6.42
N ALA A 12 -13.52 -9.85 -5.39
CA ALA A 12 -12.07 -9.78 -5.29
C ALA A 12 -11.32 -9.79 -6.63
N ASP A 13 -11.10 -8.61 -7.25
CA ASP A 13 -10.00 -8.48 -8.21
C ASP A 13 -8.71 -8.92 -7.48
N PRO A 14 -8.14 -10.09 -7.81
CA PRO A 14 -7.05 -10.65 -7.04
C PRO A 14 -5.80 -9.77 -7.11
N VAL A 15 -5.65 -8.99 -8.19
CA VAL A 15 -4.57 -8.02 -8.35
C VAL A 15 -4.82 -6.82 -7.44
N TRP A 16 -6.05 -6.32 -7.37
CA TRP A 16 -6.41 -5.26 -6.42
C TRP A 16 -6.15 -5.67 -4.97
N SER A 17 -6.66 -6.83 -4.56
CA SER A 17 -6.47 -7.36 -3.21
C SER A 17 -4.99 -7.61 -2.90
N ALA A 18 -4.22 -8.15 -3.86
CA ALA A 18 -2.79 -8.35 -3.70
C ALA A 18 -2.02 -7.03 -3.51
N LEU A 19 -2.35 -5.99 -4.29
CA LEU A 19 -1.72 -4.67 -4.15
C LEU A 19 -1.99 -4.05 -2.76
N HIS A 20 -3.19 -4.22 -2.22
CA HIS A 20 -3.51 -3.76 -0.87
C HIS A 20 -2.81 -4.59 0.22
N ALA A 21 -2.68 -5.91 0.04
CA ALA A 21 -1.89 -6.73 0.94
C ALA A 21 -0.40 -6.36 0.91
N GLU A 22 0.14 -6.03 -0.27
CA GLU A 22 1.50 -5.53 -0.43
C GLU A 22 1.69 -4.18 0.25
N ARG A 23 0.75 -3.23 0.06
CA ARG A 23 0.74 -1.94 0.77
C ARG A 23 0.84 -2.14 2.27
N GLU A 24 -0.03 -2.98 2.84
CA GLU A 24 0.00 -3.23 4.28
C GLU A 24 1.31 -3.87 4.75
N ALA A 25 1.90 -4.77 3.96
CA ALA A 25 3.18 -5.37 4.29
C ALA A 25 4.30 -4.32 4.34
N VAL A 26 4.33 -3.40 3.37
CA VAL A 26 5.28 -2.28 3.34
C VAL A 26 5.05 -1.33 4.52
N GLU A 27 3.81 -0.99 4.87
CA GLU A 27 3.47 -0.14 6.02
C GLU A 27 3.89 -0.77 7.36
N ARG A 28 3.70 -2.08 7.52
CA ARG A 28 4.20 -2.82 8.70
C ARG A 28 5.73 -2.81 8.78
N ALA A 29 6.41 -3.01 7.65
CA ALA A 29 7.87 -2.95 7.59
C ALA A 29 8.39 -1.55 7.92
N LEU A 30 7.74 -0.48 7.43
CA LEU A 30 8.06 0.91 7.77
C LEU A 30 7.97 1.15 9.27
N THR A 31 6.87 0.70 9.88
CA THR A 31 6.67 0.81 11.33
C THR A 31 7.81 0.15 12.10
N LEU A 32 8.25 -1.03 11.65
CA LEU A 32 9.36 -1.76 12.27
C LEU A 32 10.71 -1.06 12.08
N ALA A 33 11.00 -0.54 10.88
CA ALA A 33 12.21 0.23 10.61
C ALA A 33 12.27 1.49 11.50
N GLN A 34 11.16 2.22 11.61
CA GLN A 34 11.05 3.40 12.48
C GLN A 34 11.24 3.05 13.97
N ALA A 35 10.68 1.93 14.42
CA ALA A 35 10.89 1.44 15.79
C ALA A 35 12.38 1.10 16.04
N ARG A 36 13.04 0.41 15.10
CA ARG A 36 14.48 0.11 15.19
C ARG A 36 15.32 1.39 15.27
N GLN A 37 15.01 2.40 14.47
CA GLN A 37 15.72 3.68 14.55
C GLN A 37 15.55 4.37 15.91
N LYS A 38 14.34 4.36 16.45
CA LYS A 38 14.00 5.07 17.69
C LYS A 38 14.55 4.38 18.94
N PHE A 39 14.62 3.05 18.93
CA PHE A 39 14.91 2.26 20.14
C PHE A 39 16.23 1.48 20.07
N SER A 40 16.98 1.52 18.96
CA SER A 40 18.31 0.90 18.90
C SER A 40 19.31 1.68 19.73
N THR A 41 20.13 0.95 20.50
CA THR A 41 21.32 1.48 21.18
C THR A 41 22.57 1.40 20.30
N ASP A 42 22.50 0.68 19.19
CA ASP A 42 23.56 0.56 18.19
C ASP A 42 23.34 1.57 17.05
N PRO A 43 24.29 2.52 16.85
CA PRO A 43 24.18 3.54 15.81
C PRO A 43 24.24 2.98 14.38
N GLU A 44 24.92 1.85 14.16
CA GLU A 44 25.00 1.20 12.85
C GLU A 44 23.68 0.52 12.50
N LEU A 45 23.05 -0.14 13.46
CA LEU A 45 21.69 -0.70 13.27
C LEU A 45 20.67 0.41 13.03
N ALA A 46 20.78 1.55 13.71
CA ALA A 46 19.93 2.71 13.46
C ALA A 46 20.17 3.31 12.06
N ALA A 47 21.42 3.35 11.60
CA ALA A 47 21.76 3.80 10.24
C ALA A 47 21.26 2.84 9.16
N ALA A 48 21.35 1.53 9.40
CA ALA A 48 20.77 0.52 8.52
C ALA A 48 19.24 0.65 8.43
N ALA A 49 18.56 0.84 9.56
CA ALA A 49 17.11 1.02 9.60
C ALA A 49 16.65 2.32 8.90
N ARG A 50 17.47 3.38 8.86
CA ARG A 50 17.22 4.58 8.05
C ARG A 50 17.29 4.31 6.55
N ARG A 51 18.26 3.50 6.11
CA ARG A 51 18.36 3.10 4.69
C ARG A 51 17.18 2.22 4.30
N GLU A 52 16.83 1.25 5.15
CA GLU A 52 15.65 0.39 4.98
C GLU A 52 14.36 1.23 4.87
N GLU A 53 14.17 2.22 5.74
CA GLU A 53 13.01 3.13 5.65
C GLU A 53 12.97 3.87 4.31
N ALA A 54 14.09 4.43 3.83
CA ALA A 54 14.14 5.14 2.56
C ALA A 54 13.74 4.25 1.37
N GLU A 55 14.22 3.01 1.35
CA GLU A 55 13.86 2.01 0.33
C GLU A 55 12.37 1.63 0.41
N LEU A 56 11.85 1.42 1.62
CA LEU A 56 10.44 1.10 1.85
C LEU A 56 9.50 2.24 1.43
N LEU A 57 9.89 3.51 1.63
CA LEU A 57 9.11 4.67 1.18
C LEU A 57 9.02 4.73 -0.35
N VAL A 58 10.11 4.43 -1.06
CA VAL A 58 10.09 4.32 -2.54
C VAL A 58 9.17 3.18 -2.98
N ASN A 59 9.22 2.04 -2.28
CA ASN A 59 8.33 0.93 -2.59
C ASN A 59 6.86 1.28 -2.32
N LEU A 60 6.57 1.98 -1.23
CA LEU A 60 5.22 2.41 -0.90
C LEU A 60 4.64 3.33 -1.98
N ASP A 61 5.41 4.31 -2.46
CA ASP A 61 4.99 5.20 -3.56
C ASP A 61 4.64 4.41 -4.83
N ARG A 62 5.47 3.42 -5.18
CA ARG A 62 5.20 2.53 -6.31
C ARG A 62 3.90 1.75 -6.14
N VAL A 63 3.69 1.13 -4.97
CA VAL A 63 2.48 0.35 -4.69
C VAL A 63 1.24 1.24 -4.75
N LEU A 64 1.28 2.44 -4.15
CA LEU A 64 0.17 3.40 -4.19
C LEU A 64 -0.15 3.84 -5.63
N THR A 65 0.88 4.05 -6.46
CA THR A 65 0.71 4.34 -7.89
C THR A 65 0.02 3.19 -8.63
N LEU A 66 0.40 1.95 -8.35
CA LEU A 66 -0.22 0.76 -8.95
C LEU A 66 -1.67 0.57 -8.49
N ILE A 67 -1.97 0.80 -7.21
CA ILE A 67 -3.34 0.80 -6.67
C ILE A 67 -4.17 1.84 -7.44
N ARG A 68 -3.69 3.07 -7.57
CA ARG A 68 -4.40 4.12 -8.31
C ARG A 68 -4.65 3.75 -9.78
N ALA A 69 -3.68 3.13 -10.45
CA ALA A 69 -3.86 2.65 -11.81
C ALA A 69 -4.88 1.50 -11.92
N ALA A 70 -4.90 0.59 -10.94
CA ALA A 70 -5.91 -0.45 -10.84
C ALA A 70 -7.31 0.14 -10.58
N GLU A 71 -7.40 1.17 -9.73
CA GLU A 71 -8.66 1.87 -9.44
C GLU A 71 -9.26 2.49 -10.71
N TYR A 72 -8.44 3.16 -11.52
CA TYR A 72 -8.88 3.74 -12.78
C TYR A 72 -9.41 2.71 -13.79
N ARG A 73 -8.80 1.52 -13.83
CA ARG A 73 -9.29 0.41 -14.67
C ARG A 73 -10.64 -0.12 -14.18
N ARG A 74 -10.87 -0.12 -12.87
CA ARG A 74 -12.12 -0.59 -12.24
C ARG A 74 -13.25 0.43 -12.30
N ARG A 75 -12.95 1.74 -12.31
CA ARG A 75 -13.94 2.83 -12.39
C ARG A 75 -13.58 3.84 -13.49
N PRO A 76 -13.70 3.43 -14.78
CA PRO A 76 -13.51 4.36 -15.88
C PRO A 76 -14.58 5.46 -15.81
N GLY A 77 -14.16 6.71 -15.57
CA GLY A 77 -15.07 7.87 -15.46
C GLY A 77 -15.15 8.53 -14.07
N ALA A 78 -14.45 8.01 -13.05
CA ALA A 78 -14.48 8.58 -11.69
C ALA A 78 -13.85 9.99 -11.54
N ARG A 79 -13.31 10.56 -12.62
CA ARG A 79 -12.76 11.93 -12.60
C ARG A 79 -13.90 12.93 -12.80
N ARG A 80 -14.51 13.39 -11.71
CA ARG A 80 -15.22 14.67 -11.69
C ARG A 80 -14.17 15.76 -11.49
N TRP A 81 -13.95 16.54 -12.54
CA TRP A 81 -13.19 17.78 -12.56
C TRP A 81 -14.09 18.90 -12.06
#